data_AF-A0A1X7U7M2-F1
#
_entry.id   AF-A0A1X7U7M2-F1
#
_cell.length_a   1.000
_cell.length_b   1.000
_cell.length_c   1.000
_cell.angle_alpha   90.00
_cell.angle_beta   90.00
_cell.angle_gamma   90.00
#
_symmetry.space_group_name_H-M   'P 1'
#
loop_
_entity.id
_entity.type
_entity.pdbx_description
1 polymer ?
#
loop_
_entity_poly.entity_id
_entity_poly.type
_entity_poly.pdbx_seq_one_letter_code
_entity_poly.pdbx_strand_id
1 'polypeptide(L)' 'MSLRMFIRAVGGTGKSFLREAIKCLVDDIRHPKSGEIICAIVAPTGIAAFNVGGLTIHTIISAANRA' A
#
# COMPACT_ATOMS: atom_id res chain seq x y z
N MET A 1 -18.38 -3.86 -1.24
CA MET A 1 -17.89 -3.35 -2.54
C MET A 1 -16.37 -3.37 -2.51
N SER A 2 -15.71 -4.11 -3.42
CA SER A 2 -14.24 -4.25 -3.49
C SER A 2 -13.76 -3.61 -4.79
N LEU A 3 -12.84 -2.65 -4.71
CA LEU A 3 -12.20 -2.05 -5.87
C LEU A 3 -10.91 -2.84 -6.17
N ARG A 4 -10.80 -3.38 -7.39
CA ARG A 4 -9.59 -4.07 -7.87
C ARG A 4 -9.09 -3.35 -9.13
N MET A 5 -7.88 -2.79 -9.04
CA MET A 5 -7.28 -2.02 -10.13
C MET A 5 -5.84 -2.51 -10.36
N PHE A 6 -5.43 -2.63 -11.62
CA PHE A 6 -4.06 -2.96 -12.00
C PHE A 6 -3.52 -1.88 -12.95
N ILE A 7 -2.51 -1.14 -12.50
CA ILE A 7 -1.96 0.00 -13.22
C ILE A 7 -0.57 -0.37 -13.76
N ARG A 8 -0.45 -0.49 -15.09
CA ARG A 8 0.81 -0.75 -15.77
C ARG A 8 1.40 0.56 -16.28
N ALA A 9 2.69 0.78 -16.07
CA ALA A 9 3.44 1.85 -16.73
C ALA A 9 4.95 1.59 -16.65
N VAL A 10 5.73 2.15 -17.56
CA VAL A 10 7.20 2.05 -17.58
C VAL A 10 7.87 2.75 -16.37
N GLY A 11 9.14 2.50 -16.10
CA GLY A 11 9.88 3.17 -15.01
C GLY A 11 9.83 4.69 -15.16
N GLY A 12 9.80 5.43 -14.05
CA GLY A 12 9.81 6.91 -14.06
C GLY A 12 8.47 7.61 -14.33
N THR A 13 7.38 6.89 -14.62
CA THR A 13 6.06 7.49 -14.92
C THR A 13 5.26 7.98 -13.70
N GLY A 14 5.88 8.10 -12.52
CA GLY A 14 5.19 8.58 -11.32
C GLY A 14 4.17 7.63 -10.68
N LYS A 15 4.21 6.32 -10.93
CA LYS A 15 3.31 5.34 -10.27
C LYS A 15 3.35 5.41 -8.75
N SER A 16 4.54 5.65 -8.17
CA SER A 16 4.69 5.82 -6.71
C SER A 16 4.00 7.08 -6.20
N PHE A 17 3.97 8.16 -7.00
CA PHE A 17 3.22 9.37 -6.68
C PHE A 17 1.71 9.12 -6.72
N LEU A 18 1.24 8.42 -7.75
CA LEU A 18 -0.17 8.01 -7.84
C LEU A 18 -0.61 7.16 -6.64
N ARG A 19 0.25 6.24 -6.16
CA ARG A 19 -0.01 5.47 -4.93
C ARG A 19 -0.22 6.39 -3.73
N GLU A 20 0.62 7.41 -3.56
CA GLU A 20 0.51 8.34 -2.43
C GLU A 20 -0.79 9.15 -2.50
N ALA A 21 -1.21 9.57 -3.69
CA ALA A 21 -2.50 10.24 -3.90
C ALA A 21 -3.68 9.32 -3.54
N ILE A 22 -3.62 8.04 -3.93
CA ILE A 22 -4.65 7.06 -3.56
C ILE A 22 -4.69 6.86 -2.04
N LYS A 23 -3.53 6.76 -1.39
CA LYS A 23 -3.44 6.64 0.07
C LYS A 23 -4.08 7.84 0.77
N CYS A 24 -3.71 9.06 0.37
CA CYS A 24 -4.28 10.30 0.89
C CYS A 24 -5.81 10.30 0.77
N LEU A 25 -6.34 9.93 -0.40
CA LEU A 25 -7.78 9.82 -0.61
C LEU A 25 -8.44 8.75 0.29
N VAL A 26 -7.80 7.61 0.50
CA VAL A 26 -8.30 6.56 1.41
C VAL A 26 -8.33 7.06 2.85
N ASP A 27 -7.28 7.75 3.29
CA ASP A 27 -7.19 8.32 4.63
C ASP A 27 -8.29 9.38 4.85
N ASP A 28 -8.52 10.25 3.86
CA ASP A 28 -9.58 11.26 3.86
C ASP A 28 -10.98 10.63 3.91
N ILE A 29 -11.23 9.54 3.17
CA ILE A 29 -12.56 8.89 3.17
C ILE A 29 -12.80 8.15 4.49
N ARG A 30 -11.75 7.54 5.07
CA ARG A 30 -11.90 6.61 6.19
C ARG A 30 -11.77 7.25 7.55
N HIS A 31 -11.15 8.44 7.66
CA HIS A 31 -10.91 9.14 8.93
C HIS A 31 -10.46 8.17 10.04
N PRO A 32 -9.32 7.48 9.85
CA PRO A 32 -8.90 6.42 10.77
C PRO A 32 -8.78 6.96 12.18
N LYS A 33 -9.20 6.16 13.17
CA LYS A 33 -8.85 6.46 14.56
C LYS A 33 -7.34 6.29 14.73
N SER A 34 -6.77 7.01 15.70
CA SER A 34 -5.34 6.90 16.00
C SER A 34 -4.94 5.43 16.20
N GLY A 35 -3.99 4.95 15.39
CA GLY A 35 -3.48 3.58 15.43
C GLY A 35 -4.19 2.57 14.52
N GLU A 36 -5.24 2.95 13.79
CA GLU A 36 -5.93 2.04 12.86
C GLU A 36 -5.20 1.94 11.51
N ILE A 37 -4.86 0.71 11.10
CA ILE A 37 -4.27 0.45 9.78
C ILE A 37 -5.41 0.30 8.76
N ILE A 38 -5.73 1.39 8.05
CA ILE A 38 -6.75 1.41 6.99
C ILE A 38 -6.22 1.01 5.61
N CYS A 39 -4.92 1.16 5.36
CA CYS A 39 -4.29 0.80 4.09
C CYS A 39 -2.93 0.14 4.31
N ALA A 40 -2.76 -1.08 3.81
CA ALA A 40 -1.48 -1.77 3.80
C ALA A 40 -0.77 -1.54 2.46
N ILE A 41 0.41 -0.92 2.50
CA ILE A 41 1.28 -0.77 1.33
C ILE A 41 2.25 -1.95 1.30
N VAL A 42 2.21 -2.71 0.20
CA VAL A 42 3.06 -3.89 0.04
C VAL A 42 3.84 -3.90 -1.26
N ALA A 43 5.04 -4.48 -1.22
CA ALA A 43 5.85 -4.75 -2.40
C ALA A 43 6.50 -6.15 -2.34
N PRO A 44 6.96 -6.72 -3.47
CA PRO A 44 7.51 -8.08 -3.50
C PRO A 44 8.89 -8.21 -2.83
N THR A 45 9.74 -7.18 -2.93
CA THR A 45 11.13 -7.18 -2.42
C THR A 45 11.33 -6.12 -1.33
N GLY A 46 12.32 -6.34 -0.47
CA GLY A 46 12.63 -5.43 0.64
C GLY A 46 12.97 -4.00 0.18
N ILE A 47 13.80 -3.86 -0.86
CA ILE A 47 14.17 -2.54 -1.41
C ILE A 47 12.96 -1.83 -2.01
N ALA A 48 12.08 -2.55 -2.72
CA ALA A 48 10.86 -1.95 -3.26
C ALA A 48 9.92 -1.49 -2.14
N ALA A 49 9.76 -2.31 -1.09
CA ALA A 49 8.95 -1.98 0.07
C ALA A 49 9.50 -0.75 0.82
N PHE A 50 10.82 -0.70 1.03
CA PHE A 50 11.52 0.44 1.64
C PHE A 50 11.27 1.75 0.86
N ASN A 51 11.41 1.72 -0.47
CA ASN A 51 11.18 2.89 -1.33
C ASN A 51 9.75 3.42 -1.32
N VAL A 52 8.79 2.59 -0.88
CA VAL A 52 7.37 2.96 -0.80
C VAL A 52 6.88 3.17 0.63
N GLY A 53 7.77 3.07 1.63
CA GLY A 53 7.41 3.12 3.05
C GLY A 53 6.46 2.00 3.47
N GLY A 54 6.54 0.84 2.81
CA GLY A 54 5.64 -0.30 3.00
C GLY A 54 6.34 -1.55 3.54
N LEU A 55 5.59 -2.64 3.59
CA LEU A 55 6.08 -3.96 3.98
C LEU A 55 6.23 -4.89 2.78
N THR A 56 6.96 -5.98 2.97
CA THR A 56 6.96 -7.03 1.96
C THR A 56 5.67 -7.84 2.02
N ILE A 57 5.22 -8.33 0.86
CA ILE A 57 4.00 -9.17 0.77
C ILE A 57 4.11 -10.38 1.72
N HIS A 58 5.28 -11.03 1.77
CA HIS A 58 5.50 -12.18 2.64
C HIS A 58 5.38 -11.82 4.14
N THR A 59 5.81 -10.63 4.55
CA THR A 59 5.71 -10.19 5.95
C THR A 59 4.25 -10.01 6.35
N ILE A 60 3.44 -9.35 5.52
CA ILE A 60 2.03 -9.13 5.82
C ILE A 60 1.25 -10.44 5.85
N ILE A 61 1.46 -11.32 4.86
CA ILE A 61 0.76 -12.62 4.83
C ILE A 61 1.14 -13.46 6.05
N SER A 62 2.43 -13.48 6.42
CA SER A 62 2.88 -14.19 7.62
C SER A 62 2.27 -13.63 8.91
N ALA A 63 2.16 -12.30 9.03
CA ALA A 63 1.53 -11.65 10.18
C ALA A 63 0.00 -11.93 10.23
N ALA A 64 -0.68 -11.85 9.09
CA ALA A 64 -2.12 -12.09 9.01
C ALA A 64 -2.50 -13.55 9.35
N ASN A 65 -1.63 -14.52 9.06
CA ASN A 65 -1.84 -15.92 9.43
C ASN A 65 -1.56 -16.22 10.92
N ARG A 66 -0.99 -15.27 11.67
CA ARG A 66 -0.70 -15.39 13.11
C ARG A 66 -1.73 -14.67 13.99
N ALA A 67 -2.61 -13.88 13.39
CA ALA A 67 -3.69 -13.15 14.06
C ALA A 67 -4.98 -13.97 14.05
#